data_AF-A0A2W4JY61-F1
#
_entry.id   AF-A0A2W4JY61-F1
#
_cell.length_a   1.000
_cell.length_b   1.000
_cell.length_c   1.000
_cell.angle_alpha   90.00
_cell.angle_beta   90.00
_cell.angle_gamma   90.00
#
_symmetry.space_group_name_H-M   'P 1'
#
loop_
_entity.id
_entity.type
_entity.pdbx_description
1 polymer ?
#
loop_
_entity_poly.entity_id
_entity_poly.type
_entity_poly.pdbx_seq_one_letter_code
_entity_poly.pdbx_strand_id
1 'polypeptide(L)'
;MLDLPHVASRLFGTPLMIARAKLEAILAVLTPRLAGGRIEPIDPRPEPAPLTAITAESIAVIAVIGTLVARSGYLDAASGLRSYSEIGEAIAGAMAEPSVRGVILDVDSAGGEVGGLFDLVDRIRALRAASNKPLWAVANESALSAAYASASAAERLYVTRTGEV
;
A
#
# COMPACT_ATOMS: atom_id res chain seq x y z
N MET A 1 -10.57 -17.82 11.85
CA MET A 1 -10.08 -17.41 13.18
C MET A 1 -8.84 -16.57 12.96
N LEU A 2 -8.73 -15.37 13.53
CA LEU A 2 -7.50 -14.57 13.38
C LEU A 2 -6.33 -15.29 14.06
N ASP A 3 -5.23 -15.50 13.33
CA ASP A 3 -3.97 -16.00 13.88
C ASP A 3 -3.29 -14.90 14.69
N LEU A 4 -3.68 -14.78 15.96
CA LEU A 4 -3.18 -13.75 16.88
C LEU A 4 -1.66 -13.81 17.09
N PRO A 5 -1.01 -15.00 17.22
CA PRO A 5 0.45 -15.09 17.21
C PRO A 5 1.10 -14.48 15.97
N HIS A 6 0.58 -14.79 14.77
CA HIS A 6 1.10 -14.21 13.53
C HIS A 6 0.89 -12.69 13.45
N VAL A 7 -0.26 -12.19 13.89
CA VAL A 7 -0.50 -10.74 13.94
C VAL A 7 0.43 -10.05 14.94
N ALA A 8 0.66 -10.65 16.11
CA ALA A 8 1.58 -10.12 17.11
C ALA A 8 3.03 -10.09 16.60
N SER A 9 3.47 -11.11 15.85
CA SER A 9 4.83 -11.11 15.26
C SER A 9 5.02 -9.99 14.24
N ARG A 10 3.97 -9.60 13.52
CA ARG A 10 4.03 -8.46 12.59
C ARG A 10 4.04 -7.12 13.30
N LEU A 11 3.29 -7.00 14.40
CA LEU A 11 3.19 -5.76 15.16
C LEU A 11 4.44 -5.47 16.02
N PHE A 12 5.03 -6.51 16.62
CA PHE A 12 6.12 -6.35 17.59
C PHE A 12 7.46 -6.95 17.11
N GLY A 13 7.44 -7.88 16.16
CA GLY A 13 8.62 -8.58 15.66
C GLY A 13 9.12 -8.10 14.30
N THR A 14 8.49 -7.08 13.70
CA THR A 14 8.84 -6.56 12.38
C THR A 14 9.12 -5.05 12.45
N PRO A 15 10.17 -4.53 11.81
CA PRO A 15 10.36 -3.09 11.69
C PRO A 15 9.22 -2.45 10.88
N LEU A 16 8.64 -1.37 11.41
CA LEU A 16 7.53 -0.65 10.79
C LEU A 16 7.95 0.77 10.41
N MET A 17 7.56 1.16 9.20
CA MET A 17 7.54 2.52 8.67
C MET A 17 6.07 2.90 8.44
N ILE A 18 5.36 3.15 9.54
CA ILE A 18 3.94 3.46 9.56
C ILE A 18 3.69 4.73 10.39
N ALA A 19 2.70 5.53 9.99
CA ALA A 19 2.29 6.71 10.73
C ALA A 19 1.83 6.35 12.16
N ARG A 20 2.25 7.15 13.15
CA ARG A 20 1.93 6.91 14.57
C ARG A 20 0.44 6.77 14.81
N ALA A 21 -0.38 7.70 14.29
CA ALA A 21 -1.83 7.67 14.49
C ALA A 21 -2.47 6.35 14.00
N LYS A 22 -1.96 5.79 12.89
CA LYS A 22 -2.42 4.51 12.38
C LYS A 22 -1.98 3.34 13.26
N LEU A 23 -0.74 3.35 13.75
CA LEU A 23 -0.24 2.34 14.68
C LEU A 23 -1.06 2.30 15.97
N GLU A 24 -1.37 3.46 16.55
CA GLU A 24 -2.23 3.58 17.74
C GLU A 24 -3.63 3.00 17.49
N ALA A 25 -4.23 3.30 16.33
CA ALA A 25 -5.52 2.73 15.95
C ALA A 25 -5.48 1.20 15.82
N ILE A 26 -4.41 0.64 15.25
CA ILE A 26 -4.19 -0.82 15.18
C ILE A 26 -4.05 -1.40 16.59
N LEU A 27 -3.25 -0.77 17.45
CA LEU A 27 -3.03 -1.21 18.83
C LEU A 27 -4.30 -1.17 19.67
N ALA A 28 -5.14 -0.15 19.50
CA ALA A 28 -6.42 -0.03 20.20
C ALA A 28 -7.37 -1.21 19.91
N VAL A 29 -7.32 -1.75 18.67
CA VAL A 29 -8.12 -2.91 18.27
C VAL A 29 -7.47 -4.23 18.68
N LEU A 30 -6.14 -4.35 18.54
CA LEU A 30 -5.44 -5.62 18.76
C LEU A 30 -5.14 -5.89 20.23
N THR A 31 -4.85 -4.87 21.03
CA THR A 31 -4.45 -5.05 22.45
C THR A 31 -5.49 -5.81 23.25
N PRO A 32 -6.80 -5.48 23.20
CA PRO A 32 -7.80 -6.26 23.94
C PRO A 32 -7.90 -7.71 23.45
N ARG A 33 -7.73 -7.97 22.14
CA ARG A 33 -7.75 -9.33 21.57
C ARG A 33 -6.57 -10.17 22.03
N LEU A 34 -5.38 -9.56 22.08
CA LEU A 34 -4.16 -10.21 22.58
C LEU A 34 -4.25 -10.50 24.09
N ALA A 35 -4.97 -9.68 24.85
CA ALA A 35 -5.23 -9.89 26.27
C ALA A 35 -6.37 -10.88 26.58
N GLY A 36 -6.93 -11.55 25.57
CA GLY A 36 -8.04 -12.52 25.74
C GLY A 36 -9.43 -11.88 25.82
N GLY A 37 -9.54 -10.57 25.56
CA GLY A 37 -10.81 -9.85 25.48
C GLY A 37 -11.61 -10.25 24.24
N ARG A 38 -12.94 -10.34 24.39
CA ARG A 38 -13.87 -10.53 23.27
C ARG A 38 -14.20 -9.17 22.67
N ILE A 39 -14.05 -9.04 21.36
CA ILE A 39 -14.53 -7.87 20.60
C ILE A 39 -15.64 -8.34 19.67
N GLU A 40 -16.65 -7.51 19.47
CA GLU A 40 -17.69 -7.75 18.47
C GLU A 40 -17.08 -7.96 17.07
N PRO A 41 -17.69 -8.82 16.25
CA PRO A 41 -17.29 -8.96 14.86
C PRO A 41 -17.35 -7.59 14.19
N ILE A 42 -16.27 -7.20 13.51
CA ILE A 42 -16.33 -6.06 12.58
C ILE A 42 -17.05 -6.58 11.35
N ASP A 43 -18.09 -5.87 10.92
CA ASP A 43 -18.80 -6.22 9.69
C ASP A 43 -17.81 -6.33 8.53
N PRO A 44 -17.95 -7.34 7.67
CA PRO A 44 -17.07 -7.51 6.52
C PRO A 44 -17.10 -6.22 5.70
N ARG A 45 -15.93 -5.61 5.53
CA ARG A 45 -15.76 -4.46 4.65
C ARG A 45 -16.08 -4.92 3.21
N PRO A 46 -16.74 -4.08 2.38
CA PRO A 46 -16.90 -4.39 0.96
C PRO A 46 -15.56 -4.76 0.32
N GLU A 47 -15.62 -5.59 -0.72
CA GLU A 47 -14.42 -6.01 -1.45
C GLU A 47 -13.58 -4.80 -1.83
N PRO A 48 -12.25 -4.86 -1.64
CA PRO A 48 -11.40 -3.75 -1.99
C PRO A 48 -11.50 -3.49 -3.50
N ALA A 49 -11.49 -2.21 -3.87
CA ALA A 49 -11.41 -1.80 -5.26
C ALA A 49 -10.26 -2.51 -5.99
N PRO A 50 -10.40 -2.77 -7.31
CA PRO A 50 -9.35 -3.41 -8.09
C PRO A 50 -8.04 -2.62 -7.96
N LEU A 51 -6.93 -3.35 -7.87
CA LEU A 51 -5.60 -2.76 -7.70
C LEU A 51 -5.23 -1.86 -8.88
N THR A 52 -5.65 -2.23 -10.09
CA THR A 52 -5.36 -1.49 -11.32
C THR A 52 -6.66 -1.19 -12.06
N ALA A 53 -6.83 0.06 -12.47
CA ALA A 53 -7.87 0.50 -13.39
C ALA A 53 -7.24 1.28 -14.56
N ILE A 54 -7.73 1.08 -15.77
CA ILE A 54 -7.27 1.83 -16.95
C ILE A 54 -8.37 2.83 -17.34
N THR A 55 -8.03 4.11 -17.43
CA THR A 55 -8.98 5.17 -17.82
C THR A 55 -9.24 5.17 -19.33
N ALA A 56 -10.27 5.89 -19.78
CA ALA A 56 -10.55 6.06 -21.21
C ALA A 56 -9.39 6.75 -21.96
N GLU A 57 -8.56 7.52 -21.25
CA GLU A 57 -7.36 8.18 -21.75
C GLU A 57 -6.12 7.27 -21.71
N SER A 58 -6.27 5.96 -21.53
CA SER A 58 -5.18 4.99 -21.50
C SER A 58 -4.16 5.25 -20.38
N ILE A 59 -4.61 5.71 -19.22
CA ILE A 59 -3.77 5.86 -18.03
C ILE A 59 -4.06 4.72 -17.07
N ALA A 60 -3.03 4.00 -16.66
CA ALA A 60 -3.15 2.98 -15.62
C ALA A 60 -3.07 3.65 -14.24
N VAL A 61 -4.15 3.56 -13.47
CA VAL A 61 -4.23 4.01 -12.08
C VAL A 61 -4.03 2.79 -11.19
N ILE A 62 -2.99 2.82 -10.35
CA ILE A 62 -2.63 1.75 -9.44
C ILE A 62 -2.87 2.22 -8.00
N ALA A 63 -3.76 1.53 -7.30
CA ALA A 63 -4.18 1.86 -5.95
C ALA A 63 -3.13 1.42 -4.91
N VAL A 64 -2.49 2.37 -4.25
CA VAL A 64 -1.59 2.16 -3.11
C VAL A 64 -2.33 2.61 -1.84
N ILE A 65 -3.36 1.82 -1.48
CA ILE A 65 -4.33 2.18 -0.44
C ILE A 65 -4.21 1.24 0.75
N GLY A 66 -4.30 1.80 1.97
CA GLY A 66 -4.32 1.02 3.21
C GLY A 66 -2.93 0.78 3.78
N THR A 67 -2.75 -0.30 4.56
CA THR A 67 -1.46 -0.60 5.20
C THR A 67 -0.60 -1.48 4.29
N LEU A 68 0.64 -1.07 4.06
CA LEU A 68 1.55 -1.73 3.12
C LEU A 68 2.37 -2.83 3.80
N VAL A 69 2.54 -3.96 3.12
CA VAL A 69 3.12 -5.16 3.74
C VAL A 69 4.11 -5.88 2.83
N ALA A 70 5.06 -6.60 3.42
CA ALA A 70 6.04 -7.37 2.68
C ALA A 70 5.37 -8.49 1.86
N ARG A 71 4.40 -9.17 2.47
CA ARG A 71 3.59 -10.22 1.86
C ARG A 71 2.16 -10.16 2.37
N SER A 72 1.22 -10.25 1.45
CA SER A 72 -0.20 -10.40 1.70
C SER A 72 -0.44 -11.91 1.90
N GLY A 73 -0.37 -12.37 3.15
CA GLY A 73 -0.62 -13.78 3.49
C GLY A 73 -2.13 -14.11 3.47
N TYR A 74 -2.57 -15.22 4.07
CA TYR A 74 -3.99 -15.65 4.15
C TYR A 74 -4.98 -14.65 4.81
N LEU A 75 -4.54 -13.44 5.21
CA LEU A 75 -5.33 -12.35 5.79
C LEU A 75 -5.87 -11.36 4.72
N ASP A 76 -5.78 -11.73 3.44
CA ASP A 76 -5.87 -10.86 2.27
C ASP A 76 -7.17 -10.07 2.09
N ALA A 77 -8.33 -10.70 2.10
CA ALA A 77 -9.50 -10.06 1.47
C ALA A 77 -10.23 -9.03 2.36
N ALA A 78 -10.13 -9.13 3.69
CA ALA A 78 -10.96 -8.35 4.62
C ALA A 78 -10.19 -7.29 5.44
N SER A 79 -8.85 -7.29 5.38
CA SER A 79 -8.01 -6.49 6.29
C SER A 79 -7.61 -5.12 5.74
N GLY A 80 -7.73 -4.89 4.43
CA GLY A 80 -7.26 -3.65 3.79
C GLY A 80 -5.72 -3.53 3.74
N LEU A 81 -5.03 -4.67 3.73
CA LEU A 81 -3.58 -4.75 3.51
C LEU A 81 -3.26 -4.79 2.01
N ARG A 82 -2.11 -4.22 1.62
CA ARG A 82 -1.59 -4.29 0.25
C ARG A 82 -0.13 -4.68 0.24
N SER A 83 0.24 -5.71 -0.53
CA SER A 83 1.64 -6.13 -0.60
C SER A 83 2.47 -5.29 -1.56
N TYR A 84 3.75 -5.13 -1.23
CA TYR A 84 4.72 -4.53 -2.13
C TYR A 84 4.91 -5.32 -3.42
N SER A 85 4.77 -6.66 -3.38
CA SER A 85 4.84 -7.52 -4.57
C SER A 85 3.71 -7.22 -5.55
N GLU A 86 2.46 -7.15 -5.07
CA GLU A 86 1.29 -6.83 -5.91
C GLU A 86 1.43 -5.45 -6.56
N ILE A 87 1.86 -4.45 -5.79
CA ILE A 87 2.08 -3.09 -6.31
C ILE A 87 3.16 -3.12 -7.40
N GLY A 88 4.29 -3.77 -7.15
CA GLY A 88 5.38 -3.85 -8.12
C GLY A 88 4.99 -4.60 -9.40
N GLU A 89 4.18 -5.65 -9.29
CA GLU A 89 3.63 -6.40 -10.43
C GLU A 89 2.63 -5.59 -11.22
N ALA A 90 1.73 -4.88 -10.56
CA ALA A 90 0.78 -3.97 -11.21
C ALA A 90 1.51 -2.88 -12.02
N ILE A 91 2.57 -2.28 -11.45
CA ILE A 91 3.38 -1.26 -12.13
C ILE A 91 4.08 -1.86 -13.35
N ALA A 92 4.70 -3.04 -13.19
CA ALA A 92 5.38 -3.72 -14.28
C ALA A 92 4.42 -4.08 -15.43
N GLY A 93 3.24 -4.62 -15.10
CA GLY A 93 2.20 -4.94 -16.08
C GLY A 93 1.71 -3.71 -16.84
N ALA A 94 1.41 -2.62 -16.13
CA ALA A 94 0.98 -1.37 -16.74
C ALA A 94 2.06 -0.74 -17.64
N MET A 95 3.33 -0.83 -17.22
CA MET A 95 4.46 -0.35 -18.02
C MET A 95 4.67 -1.16 -19.29
N ALA A 96 4.44 -2.48 -19.24
CA ALA A 96 4.56 -3.37 -20.39
C ALA A 96 3.37 -3.28 -21.37
N GLU A 97 2.18 -2.90 -20.90
CA GLU A 97 0.95 -2.89 -21.69
C GLU A 97 0.97 -1.82 -22.82
N PRO A 98 1.00 -2.19 -24.11
CA PRO A 98 1.15 -1.23 -25.21
C PRO A 98 0.04 -0.18 -25.29
N SER A 99 -1.17 -0.52 -24.85
CA SER A 99 -2.32 0.41 -24.85
C SER A 99 -2.25 1.48 -23.77
N VAL A 100 -1.40 1.32 -22.74
CA VAL A 100 -1.21 2.27 -21.64
C VAL A 100 -0.16 3.32 -22.01
N ARG A 101 -0.50 4.61 -21.84
CA ARG A 101 0.37 5.75 -22.15
C ARG A 101 1.16 6.26 -20.94
N GLY A 102 0.71 5.97 -19.73
CA GLY A 102 1.32 6.41 -18.48
C GLY A 102 0.72 5.72 -17.26
N VAL A 103 1.41 5.81 -16.14
CA VAL A 103 1.02 5.18 -14.87
C VAL A 103 0.90 6.24 -13.78
N ILE A 104 -0.19 6.17 -13.01
CA ILE A 104 -0.41 6.97 -11.81
C ILE A 104 -0.50 6.00 -10.62
N LEU A 105 0.31 6.24 -9.60
CA LEU A 105 0.12 5.67 -8.28
C LEU A 105 -0.86 6.56 -7.51
N ASP A 106 -2.05 6.06 -7.23
CA ASP A 106 -3.04 6.73 -6.37
C ASP A 106 -2.80 6.27 -4.92
N VAL A 107 -2.21 7.14 -4.10
CA VAL A 107 -1.67 6.81 -2.79
C VAL A 107 -2.58 7.39 -1.70
N ASP A 108 -3.17 6.51 -0.92
CA ASP A 108 -3.90 6.81 0.32
C ASP A 108 -3.48 5.77 1.39
N SER A 109 -2.29 6.00 1.96
CA SER A 109 -1.65 5.03 2.83
C SER A 109 -0.85 5.69 3.96
N ALA A 110 -1.03 5.12 5.15
CA ALA A 110 -0.25 5.45 6.34
C ALA A 110 1.15 4.79 6.36
N GLY A 111 1.53 4.04 5.33
CA GLY A 111 2.73 3.20 5.30
C GLY A 111 2.49 1.80 5.87
N GLY A 112 3.54 1.16 6.39
CA GLY A 112 3.47 -0.20 6.87
C GLY A 112 4.82 -0.85 7.16
N GLU A 113 5.03 -2.08 6.69
CA GLU A 113 6.24 -2.85 7.02
C GLU A 113 7.47 -2.35 6.24
N VAL A 114 8.66 -2.43 6.86
CA VAL A 114 9.91 -2.08 6.16
C VAL A 114 10.38 -3.20 5.23
N GLY A 115 10.08 -4.45 5.56
CA GLY A 115 10.49 -5.60 4.74
C GLY A 115 9.93 -5.49 3.31
N GLY A 116 10.79 -5.57 2.30
CA GLY A 116 10.40 -5.46 0.89
C GLY A 116 10.10 -4.04 0.39
N LEU A 117 10.08 -3.03 1.27
CA LEU A 117 9.83 -1.64 0.87
C LEU A 117 10.87 -1.13 -0.12
N PHE A 118 12.15 -1.27 0.22
CA PHE A 118 13.22 -0.74 -0.61
C PHE A 118 13.43 -1.53 -1.90
N ASP A 119 13.11 -2.84 -1.89
CA ASP A 119 13.06 -3.64 -3.11
C ASP A 119 11.99 -3.10 -4.08
N LEU A 120 10.81 -2.71 -3.57
CA LEU A 120 9.80 -2.05 -4.38
C LEU A 120 10.29 -0.68 -4.88
N VAL A 121 10.89 0.14 -4.02
CA VAL A 121 11.42 1.47 -4.41
C VAL A 121 12.42 1.33 -5.56
N ASP A 122 13.37 0.40 -5.45
CA ASP A 122 14.36 0.15 -6.48
C ASP A 122 13.73 -0.40 -7.76
N ARG A 123 12.73 -1.28 -7.62
CA ARG A 123 11.95 -1.77 -8.76
C ARG A 123 11.18 -0.66 -9.49
N ILE A 124 10.56 0.28 -8.76
CA ILE A 124 9.86 1.43 -9.36
C ILE A 124 10.85 2.28 -10.17
N ARG A 125 12.02 2.57 -9.60
CA ARG A 125 13.09 3.32 -10.27
C ARG A 125 13.59 2.60 -11.52
N ALA A 126 13.79 1.29 -11.45
CA ALA A 126 14.23 0.47 -12.58
C ALA A 126 13.20 0.45 -13.71
N LEU A 127 11.92 0.23 -13.39
CA LEU A 127 10.82 0.23 -14.37
C LEU A 127 10.66 1.59 -15.05
N ARG A 128 10.78 2.68 -14.29
CA ARG A 128 10.78 4.05 -14.83
C ARG A 128 11.97 4.26 -15.77
N ALA A 129 13.18 3.83 -15.39
CA ALA A 129 14.36 4.00 -16.23
C ALA A 129 14.31 3.17 -17.53
N ALA A 130 13.62 2.04 -17.51
CA ALA A 130 13.48 1.14 -18.67
C ALA A 130 12.33 1.51 -19.62
N SER A 131 11.48 2.48 -19.26
CA SER A 131 10.27 2.84 -20.00
C SER A 131 10.26 4.33 -20.34
N ASN A 132 9.75 4.69 -21.52
CA ASN A 132 9.49 6.10 -21.87
C ASN A 132 8.13 6.59 -21.36
N LYS A 133 7.32 5.73 -20.74
CA LYS A 133 6.02 6.11 -20.17
C LYS A 133 6.23 6.83 -18.84
N PRO A 134 5.54 7.96 -18.59
CA PRO A 134 5.61 8.63 -17.30
C PRO A 134 5.04 7.73 -16.20
N LEU A 135 5.72 7.73 -15.04
CA LEU A 135 5.24 7.15 -13.79
C LEU A 135 5.14 8.28 -12.76
N TRP A 136 3.93 8.69 -12.43
CA TRP A 136 3.65 9.71 -11.43
C TRP A 136 2.95 9.11 -10.23
N ALA A 137 2.98 9.82 -9.12
CA ALA A 137 2.25 9.50 -7.90
C ALA A 137 1.41 10.68 -7.47
N VAL A 138 0.27 10.39 -6.84
CA VAL A 138 -0.60 11.36 -6.20
C VAL A 138 -0.78 10.93 -4.75
N ALA A 139 -0.38 11.78 -3.80
CA ALA A 139 -0.77 11.66 -2.41
C ALA A 139 -2.20 12.19 -2.26
N ASN A 140 -3.16 11.28 -2.41
CA ASN A 140 -4.57 11.50 -2.27
C ASN A 140 -4.92 11.40 -0.78
N GLU A 141 -4.85 12.55 -0.11
CA GLU A 141 -4.91 12.74 1.35
C GLU A 141 -3.74 12.15 2.16
N SER A 142 -3.13 11.01 1.79
CA SER A 142 -2.06 10.41 2.61
C SER A 142 -1.04 9.60 1.82
N ALA A 143 0.23 9.97 1.90
CA ALA A 143 1.34 9.13 1.47
C ALA A 143 2.44 9.15 2.53
N LEU A 144 2.20 8.48 3.66
CA LEU A 144 3.05 8.58 4.85
C LEU A 144 4.08 7.46 4.94
N SER A 145 5.28 7.80 5.41
CA SER A 145 6.33 6.83 5.79
C SER A 145 6.68 5.84 4.67
N ALA A 146 6.38 4.54 4.78
CA ALA A 146 6.65 3.58 3.71
C ALA A 146 5.94 3.94 2.39
N ALA A 147 4.72 4.49 2.46
CA ALA A 147 4.00 4.94 1.28
C ALA A 147 4.69 6.14 0.62
N TYR A 148 5.23 7.08 1.42
CA TYR A 148 6.04 8.18 0.91
C TYR A 148 7.30 7.66 0.20
N ALA A 149 7.98 6.67 0.78
CA ALA A 149 9.18 6.08 0.18
C ALA A 149 8.87 5.46 -1.19
N SER A 150 7.76 4.72 -1.31
CA SER A 150 7.31 4.20 -2.62
C SER A 150 6.90 5.31 -3.59
N ALA A 151 6.12 6.30 -3.13
CA ALA A 151 5.61 7.37 -3.97
C ALA A 151 6.72 8.31 -4.50
N SER A 152 7.70 8.64 -3.65
CA SER A 152 8.87 9.46 -4.00
C SER A 152 9.82 8.79 -5.00
N ALA A 153 9.65 7.49 -5.27
CA ALA A 153 10.35 6.80 -6.34
C ALA A 153 9.76 7.11 -7.73
N ALA A 154 8.57 7.70 -7.82
CA ALA A 154 7.99 8.20 -9.06
C ALA A 154 8.78 9.38 -9.65
N GLU A 155 8.51 9.72 -10.91
CA GLU A 155 9.10 10.92 -11.54
C GLU A 155 8.56 12.21 -10.90
N ARG A 156 7.27 12.21 -10.55
CA ARG A 156 6.58 13.33 -9.93
C ARG A 156 5.66 12.82 -8.84
N LEU A 157 5.64 13.54 -7.72
CA LEU A 157 4.68 13.34 -6.64
C LEU A 157 3.83 14.60 -6.52
N TYR A 158 2.54 14.47 -6.79
CA TYR A 158 1.56 15.52 -6.55
C TYR A 158 0.92 15.31 -5.19
N VAL A 159 0.76 16.39 -4.42
CA VAL A 159 0.13 16.34 -3.10
C VAL A 159 -1.16 17.15 -3.16
N THR A 160 -2.24 16.54 -2.71
CA THR A 160 -3.54 17.22 -2.55
C THR A 160 -3.44 18.37 -1.55
N ARG A 161 -4.37 19.34 -1.60
CA ARG A 161 -4.31 20.56 -0.75
C ARG A 161 -4.25 20.24 0.75
N THR A 162 -4.88 19.15 1.15
CA THR A 162 -4.98 18.64 2.52
C THR A 162 -4.10 17.41 2.75
N GLY A 163 -3.33 17.00 1.75
CA GLY A 163 -2.55 15.78 1.79
C GLY A 163 -1.37 15.86 2.75
N GLU A 164 -1.12 14.74 3.43
CA GLU A 164 0.03 14.56 4.32
C GLU A 164 1.06 13.60 3.69
N VAL A 165 2.36 13.90 3.92
CA VAL A 165 3.52 13.12 3.44
C VAL A 165 4.55 12.92 4.55
#